data_AF-A0A961G642-F1
#
_entry.id   AF-A0A961G642-F1
#
_cell.length_a   1.000
_cell.length_b   1.000
_cell.length_c   1.000
_cell.angle_alpha   90.00
_cell.angle_beta   90.00
_cell.angle_gamma   90.00
#
_symmetry.space_group_name_H-M   'P 1'
#
loop_
_entity.id
_entity.type
_entity.pdbx_description
1 polymer ?
#
loop_
_entity_poly.entity_id
_entity_poly.type
_entity_poly.pdbx_seq_one_letter_code
_entity_poly.pdbx_strand_id
1 'polypeptide(L)'
;MRGRPNLYTRYDAEMGLFPSTTKKVSMVLLAIIAVLAPLSALPLLGFLGNSGWLVLLNKTLIYAIAALGLNLLTGVAGQVSLGHAFFMAVGAYTAVVLGGEAGNTVWGLGLPMWIWLPAAGIVATLVG
;
A
#
# COMPACT_ATOMS: atom_id res chain seq x y z
N MET A 1 -37.81 50.43 2.52
CA MET A 1 -37.23 49.12 2.89
C MET A 1 -36.63 48.41 1.66
N ARG A 2 -35.82 49.11 0.85
CA ARG A 2 -35.14 48.56 -0.35
C ARG A 2 -33.64 48.70 -0.10
N GLY A 3 -32.90 47.59 -0.14
CA GLY A 3 -31.43 47.62 0.03
C GLY A 3 -30.84 46.51 0.90
N ARG A 4 -31.63 45.58 1.44
CA ARG A 4 -31.09 44.39 2.11
C ARG A 4 -31.02 43.20 1.14
N PRO A 5 -29.85 42.57 0.95
CA PRO A 5 -29.60 41.57 -0.10
C PRO A 5 -30.32 40.21 0.08
N ASN A 6 -31.28 40.07 1.00
CA ASN A 6 -31.95 38.79 1.33
C ASN A 6 -33.46 38.93 1.64
N LEU A 7 -34.17 39.87 1.00
CA LEU A 7 -35.63 39.98 1.15
C LEU A 7 -36.31 39.65 -0.19
N TYR A 8 -36.72 38.39 -0.33
CA TYR A 8 -37.35 37.86 -1.54
C TYR A 8 -38.88 37.89 -1.37
N THR A 9 -39.59 38.49 -2.31
CA THR A 9 -41.07 38.58 -2.31
C THR A 9 -41.72 37.70 -3.37
N ARG A 10 -40.92 36.98 -4.15
CA ARG A 10 -41.34 36.05 -5.21
C ARG A 10 -40.50 34.79 -5.11
N TYR A 11 -41.15 33.64 -5.12
CA TYR A 11 -40.53 32.32 -4.94
C TYR A 11 -39.48 32.02 -6.02
N ASP A 12 -39.71 32.50 -7.25
CA ASP A 12 -38.81 32.30 -8.39
C ASP A 12 -37.43 32.97 -8.20
N ALA A 13 -37.37 34.06 -7.45
CA ALA A 13 -36.12 34.77 -7.14
C ALA A 13 -35.32 34.08 -6.01
N GLU A 14 -35.99 33.28 -5.19
CA GLU A 14 -35.40 32.51 -4.09
C GLU A 14 -34.87 31.15 -4.56
N MET A 15 -35.53 30.54 -5.56
CA MET A 15 -35.07 29.29 -6.20
C MET A 15 -33.88 29.46 -7.15
N GLY A 16 -33.39 30.70 -7.34
CA GLY A 16 -32.24 30.97 -8.21
C GLY A 16 -30.97 30.32 -7.66
N LEU A 17 -30.35 29.40 -8.44
CA LEU A 17 -29.15 28.64 -8.06
C LEU A 17 -28.01 29.52 -7.50
N PHE A 18 -27.94 30.80 -7.88
CA PHE A 18 -26.99 31.79 -7.35
C PHE A 18 -27.69 33.13 -7.06
N PRO A 19 -28.05 33.41 -5.79
CA PRO A 19 -28.86 34.58 -5.44
C PRO A 19 -28.08 35.90 -5.37
N SER A 20 -26.75 35.90 -5.19
CA SER A 20 -25.94 37.12 -5.10
C SER A 20 -24.95 37.28 -6.26
N THR A 21 -24.73 38.52 -6.72
CA THR A 21 -23.75 38.84 -7.77
C THR A 21 -22.35 38.35 -7.38
N THR A 22 -21.99 38.41 -6.09
CA THR A 22 -20.72 37.89 -5.57
C THR A 22 -20.60 36.36 -5.72
N LYS A 23 -21.68 35.60 -5.47
CA LYS A 23 -21.69 34.13 -5.67
C LYS A 23 -21.65 33.75 -7.15
N LYS A 24 -22.35 34.50 -8.02
CA LYS A 24 -22.28 34.32 -9.48
C LYS A 24 -20.86 34.57 -10.01
N VAL A 25 -20.23 35.67 -9.60
CA VAL A 25 -18.87 36.01 -10.00
C VAL A 25 -17.86 34.99 -9.45
N SER A 26 -17.99 34.59 -8.18
CA SER A 26 -17.13 33.56 -7.59
C SER A 26 -17.25 32.21 -8.32
N MET A 27 -18.46 31.78 -8.67
CA MET A 27 -18.64 30.55 -9.43
C MET A 27 -18.11 30.66 -10.87
N VAL A 28 -18.35 31.78 -11.55
CA VAL A 28 -17.81 32.00 -12.91
C VAL A 28 -16.29 32.04 -12.88
N LEU A 29 -15.68 32.67 -11.88
CA LEU A 29 -14.22 32.64 -11.68
C LEU A 29 -13.73 31.22 -11.39
N LEU A 30 -14.41 30.45 -10.54
CA LEU A 30 -14.07 29.04 -10.30
C LEU A 30 -14.21 28.19 -11.57
N ALA A 31 -15.23 28.41 -12.39
CA ALA A 31 -15.44 27.70 -13.64
C ALA A 31 -14.37 28.07 -14.69
N ILE A 32 -14.01 29.36 -14.78
CA ILE A 32 -12.92 29.83 -15.65
C ILE A 32 -11.59 29.23 -15.17
N ILE A 33 -11.30 29.24 -13.88
CA ILE A 33 -10.10 28.59 -13.32
C ILE A 33 -10.13 27.10 -13.63
N ALA A 34 -11.25 26.41 -13.48
CA ALA A 34 -11.34 24.98 -13.78
C ALA A 34 -11.13 24.64 -15.27
N VAL A 35 -11.53 25.53 -16.18
CA VAL A 35 -11.37 25.33 -17.64
C VAL A 35 -9.99 25.78 -18.13
N LEU A 36 -9.45 26.86 -17.56
CA LEU A 36 -8.19 27.48 -18.00
C LEU A 36 -6.97 26.93 -17.24
N ALA A 37 -7.16 26.39 -16.04
CA ALA A 37 -6.09 25.72 -15.32
C ALA A 37 -5.66 24.49 -16.11
N PRO A 38 -4.34 24.24 -16.22
CA PRO A 38 -3.86 23.03 -16.87
C PRO A 38 -4.48 21.83 -16.15
N LEU A 39 -4.89 20.82 -16.91
CA LEU A 39 -5.58 19.63 -16.39
C LEU A 39 -4.78 18.94 -15.25
N SER A 40 -3.47 19.20 -15.18
CA SER A 40 -2.54 18.79 -14.12
C SER A 40 -2.66 19.57 -12.78
N ALA A 41 -3.28 20.74 -12.77
CA ALA A 41 -3.50 21.57 -11.58
C ALA A 41 -4.78 21.18 -10.81
N LEU A 42 -5.64 20.35 -11.40
CA LEU A 42 -6.72 19.70 -10.65
C LEU A 42 -6.09 18.67 -9.71
N PRO A 43 -6.10 18.88 -8.38
CA PRO A 43 -5.35 18.03 -7.45
C PRO A 43 -5.77 16.56 -7.53
N LEU A 44 -7.05 16.30 -7.83
CA LEU A 44 -7.57 14.94 -8.03
C LEU A 44 -7.02 14.28 -9.30
N LEU A 45 -6.81 15.06 -10.37
CA LEU A 45 -6.30 14.54 -11.64
C LEU A 45 -4.77 14.49 -11.66
N GLY A 46 -4.09 15.41 -10.96
CA GLY A 46 -2.65 15.33 -10.70
C GLY A 46 -2.28 14.11 -9.85
N PHE A 47 -3.15 13.68 -8.94
CA PHE A 47 -3.02 12.43 -8.21
C PHE A 47 -3.15 11.19 -9.12
N LEU A 48 -4.09 11.21 -10.08
CA LEU A 48 -4.29 10.15 -11.07
C LEU A 48 -3.27 10.20 -12.23
N GLY A 49 -2.62 11.34 -12.46
CA GLY A 49 -1.61 11.51 -13.52
C GLY A 49 -0.18 11.35 -13.03
N ASN A 50 0.08 11.55 -11.73
CA ASN A 50 1.40 11.39 -11.15
C ASN A 50 1.65 9.91 -10.81
N SER A 51 2.34 9.24 -11.73
CA SER A 51 2.76 7.84 -11.62
C SER A 51 3.31 7.46 -10.24
N GLY A 52 4.06 8.35 -9.57
CA GLY A 52 4.63 8.06 -8.25
C GLY A 52 3.59 7.81 -7.16
N TRP A 53 2.54 8.63 -7.09
CA TRP A 53 1.48 8.48 -6.07
C TRP A 53 0.60 7.27 -6.37
N LEU A 54 0.25 7.04 -7.64
CA LEU A 54 -0.49 5.86 -8.05
C LEU A 54 0.27 4.57 -7.76
N VAL A 55 1.58 4.52 -8.03
CA VAL A 55 2.43 3.36 -7.72
C VAL A 55 2.50 3.12 -6.21
N LEU A 56 2.65 4.18 -5.42
CA LEU A 56 2.69 4.08 -3.97
C LEU A 56 1.36 3.57 -3.40
N LEU A 57 0.23 4.11 -3.84
CA LEU A 57 -1.09 3.67 -3.41
C LEU A 57 -1.37 2.24 -3.82
N ASN A 58 -1.04 1.87 -5.06
CA ASN A 58 -1.24 0.52 -5.54
C ASN A 58 -0.44 -0.48 -4.67
N LYS A 59 0.85 -0.19 -4.40
CA LYS A 59 1.67 -1.00 -3.47
C LYS A 59 1.08 -1.05 -2.07
N THR A 60 0.61 0.06 -1.52
CA THR A 60 0.01 0.12 -0.19
C THR A 60 -1.29 -0.68 -0.10
N LEU A 61 -2.16 -0.61 -1.12
CA LEU A 61 -3.38 -1.42 -1.18
C LEU A 61 -3.05 -2.92 -1.30
N ILE A 62 -2.08 -3.28 -2.13
CA ILE A 62 -1.60 -4.67 -2.24
C ILE A 62 -1.12 -5.18 -0.87
N TYR A 63 -0.29 -4.40 -0.16
CA TYR A 63 0.19 -4.79 1.17
C TYR A 63 -0.91 -4.80 2.23
N ALA A 64 -1.89 -3.89 2.15
CA ALA A 64 -3.04 -3.91 3.05
C ALA A 64 -3.87 -5.19 2.85
N ILE A 65 -4.13 -5.60 1.61
CA ILE A 65 -4.82 -6.86 1.31
C ILE A 65 -4.00 -8.05 1.79
N ALA A 66 -2.68 -8.06 1.57
CA ALA A 66 -1.79 -9.11 2.06
C ALA A 66 -1.77 -9.19 3.60
N ALA A 67 -1.73 -8.05 4.29
CA ALA A 67 -1.77 -7.99 5.75
C ALA A 67 -3.14 -8.42 6.30
N LEU A 68 -4.25 -8.05 5.65
CA LEU A 68 -5.58 -8.52 6.00
C LEU A 68 -5.73 -10.02 5.73
N GLY A 69 -5.19 -10.53 4.61
CA GLY A 69 -5.13 -11.95 4.31
C GLY A 69 -4.31 -12.71 5.35
N LEU A 70 -3.15 -12.18 5.75
CA LEU A 70 -2.36 -12.74 6.84
C LEU A 70 -3.14 -12.70 8.16
N ASN A 71 -3.82 -11.61 8.49
CA ASN A 71 -4.66 -11.50 9.69
C ASN A 71 -5.86 -12.46 9.65
N LEU A 72 -6.42 -12.75 8.48
CA LEU A 72 -7.45 -13.77 8.31
C LEU A 72 -6.86 -15.17 8.46
N LEU A 73 -5.69 -15.43 7.88
CA LEU A 73 -5.01 -16.73 7.96
C LEU A 73 -4.58 -17.02 9.39
N THR A 74 -3.85 -16.11 10.04
CA THR A 74 -3.34 -16.29 11.41
C THR A 74 -4.41 -16.07 12.48
N GLY A 75 -5.37 -15.17 12.23
CA GLY A 75 -6.42 -14.81 13.18
C GLY A 75 -7.70 -15.64 13.06
N VAL A 76 -8.27 -15.79 11.86
CA VAL A 76 -9.60 -16.41 11.65
C VAL A 76 -9.50 -17.89 11.28
N ALA A 77 -8.59 -18.26 10.38
CA ALA A 77 -8.33 -19.66 10.01
C ALA A 77 -7.31 -20.35 10.93
N GLY A 78 -6.58 -19.58 11.75
CA GLY A 78 -5.54 -20.08 12.66
C GLY A 78 -4.31 -20.71 11.99
N GLN A 79 -4.13 -20.53 10.68
CA GLN A 79 -3.04 -21.10 9.89
C GLN A 79 -1.97 -20.03 9.62
N VAL A 80 -0.86 -20.09 10.36
CA VAL A 80 0.40 -19.42 10.00
C VAL A 80 1.10 -20.30 8.96
N SER A 81 1.56 -19.75 7.82
CA SER A 81 2.47 -20.47 6.92
C SER A 81 3.85 -20.62 7.60
N LEU A 82 3.92 -21.55 8.55
CA LEU A 82 5.12 -21.95 9.27
C LEU A 82 6.11 -22.70 8.37
N GLY A 83 5.64 -23.28 7.26
CA GLY A 83 6.45 -24.11 6.37
C GLY A 83 7.68 -23.38 5.82
N HIS A 84 7.52 -22.16 5.30
CA HIS A 84 8.66 -21.44 4.71
C HIS A 84 9.73 -21.04 5.74
N ALA A 85 9.30 -20.57 6.91
CA ALA A 85 10.21 -20.26 8.01
C ALA A 85 10.86 -21.52 8.58
N PHE A 86 10.12 -22.62 8.66
CA PHE A 86 10.60 -23.93 9.09
C PHE A 86 11.64 -24.51 8.11
N PHE A 87 11.39 -24.50 6.80
CA PHE A 87 12.34 -24.99 5.81
C PHE A 87 13.60 -24.10 5.70
N MET A 88 13.46 -22.78 5.85
CA MET A 88 14.64 -21.89 5.99
C MET A 88 15.46 -22.22 7.24
N ALA A 89 14.81 -22.47 8.38
CA ALA A 89 15.50 -22.84 9.61
C ALA A 89 16.22 -24.20 9.49
N VAL A 90 15.57 -25.20 8.88
CA VAL A 90 16.15 -26.53 8.63
C VAL A 90 17.37 -26.44 7.72
N GLY A 91 17.28 -25.70 6.61
CA GLY A 91 18.41 -25.48 5.70
C GLY A 91 19.57 -24.73 6.37
N ALA A 92 19.28 -23.68 7.14
CA ALA A 92 20.28 -22.91 7.86
C ALA A 92 21.01 -23.75 8.94
N TYR A 93 20.29 -24.56 9.71
CA TYR A 93 20.90 -25.43 10.72
C TYR A 93 21.80 -26.49 10.08
N THR A 94 21.36 -27.07 8.97
CA THR A 94 22.14 -28.03 8.19
C THR A 94 23.43 -27.39 7.66
N ALA A 95 23.35 -26.17 7.14
CA ALA A 95 24.52 -25.41 6.69
C ALA A 95 25.52 -25.13 7.83
N VAL A 96 25.04 -24.79 9.03
CA VAL A 96 25.89 -24.53 10.20
C VAL A 96 26.57 -25.79 10.72
N VAL A 97 25.85 -26.93 10.75
CA VAL A 97 26.42 -28.22 11.19
C VAL A 97 27.45 -28.75 10.18
N LEU A 98 27.16 -28.65 8.89
CA LEU A 98 28.06 -29.18 7.85
C LEU A 98 29.24 -28.23 7.54
N GLY A 99 28.98 -26.93 7.46
CA GLY A 99 29.96 -25.92 7.06
C GLY A 99 30.62 -25.15 8.19
N GLY A 100 30.09 -25.22 9.41
CA GLY A 100 30.67 -24.55 10.59
C GLY A 100 32.01 -25.17 10.99
N GLU A 101 32.88 -24.37 11.60
CA GLU A 101 34.14 -24.84 12.17
C GLU A 101 33.88 -25.61 13.47
N ALA A 102 34.60 -26.71 13.68
CA ALA A 102 34.50 -27.52 14.89
C ALA A 102 35.00 -26.70 16.10
N GLY A 103 34.09 -26.29 16.99
CA GLY A 103 34.40 -25.58 18.23
C GLY A 103 33.56 -26.08 19.41
N ASN A 104 33.79 -25.53 20.61
CA ASN A 104 33.06 -25.94 21.83
C ASN A 104 31.55 -25.65 21.81
N THR A 105 31.05 -24.91 20.82
CA THR A 105 29.65 -24.43 20.75
C THR A 105 28.85 -25.08 19.61
N VAL A 106 29.50 -25.63 18.59
CA VAL A 106 28.82 -26.10 17.37
C VAL A 106 29.48 -27.39 16.87
N TRP A 107 28.64 -28.37 16.49
CA TRP A 107 29.07 -29.60 15.84
C TRP A 107 29.35 -29.32 14.36
N GLY A 108 30.35 -28.48 14.10
CA GLY A 108 30.75 -28.05 12.77
C GLY A 108 31.71 -29.04 12.11
N LEU A 109 31.37 -29.61 10.96
CA LEU A 109 32.22 -30.56 10.22
C LEU A 109 33.25 -29.88 9.31
N GLY A 110 33.25 -28.54 9.22
CA GLY A 110 34.22 -27.76 8.44
C GLY A 110 34.23 -28.08 6.95
N LEU A 111 33.11 -28.62 6.41
CA LEU A 111 33.05 -29.02 5.02
C LEU A 111 33.09 -27.79 4.10
N PRO A 112 33.64 -27.93 2.90
CA PRO A 112 33.72 -26.81 1.97
C PRO A 112 32.34 -26.46 1.37
N MET A 113 32.19 -25.21 0.93
CA MET A 113 30.94 -24.60 0.42
C MET A 113 30.16 -25.47 -0.54
N TRP A 114 30.85 -26.10 -1.49
CA TRP A 114 30.26 -26.93 -2.54
C TRP A 114 29.60 -28.22 -2.03
N ILE A 115 29.84 -28.61 -0.78
CA ILE A 115 29.25 -29.81 -0.16
C ILE A 115 28.09 -29.43 0.76
N TRP A 116 28.29 -28.47 1.66
CA TRP A 116 27.24 -28.14 2.62
C TRP A 116 26.08 -27.33 2.01
N LEU A 117 26.33 -26.55 0.96
CA LEU A 117 25.30 -25.74 0.31
C LEU A 117 24.26 -26.59 -0.44
N PRO A 118 24.62 -27.58 -1.27
CA PRO A 118 23.66 -28.52 -1.82
C PRO A 118 23.01 -29.39 -0.75
N ALA A 119 23.77 -29.83 0.26
CA ALA A 119 23.24 -30.66 1.34
C ALA A 119 22.16 -29.93 2.17
N ALA A 120 22.33 -28.63 2.44
CA ALA A 120 21.31 -27.81 3.11
C ALA A 120 20.00 -27.76 2.32
N GLY A 121 20.07 -27.66 0.99
CA GLY A 121 18.90 -27.75 0.11
C GLY A 121 18.25 -29.13 0.14
N ILE A 122 19.05 -30.18 0.00
CA ILE A 122 18.55 -31.58 0.02
C ILE A 122 17.86 -31.89 1.35
N VAL A 123 18.45 -31.51 2.49
CA VAL A 123 17.84 -31.75 3.80
C VAL A 123 16.54 -30.98 3.96
N ALA A 124 16.45 -29.73 3.49
CA ALA A 124 15.19 -28.99 3.49
C ALA A 124 14.11 -29.70 2.65
N THR A 125 14.46 -30.21 1.46
CA THR A 125 13.51 -30.94 0.58
C THR A 125 13.10 -32.31 1.11
N LEU A 126 13.96 -32.99 1.86
CA LEU A 126 13.63 -34.28 2.48
C LEU A 126 12.68 -34.12 3.67
N VAL A 127 12.69 -32.94 4.29
CA VAL A 127 11.88 -32.63 5.46
C VAL A 127 10.47 -32.12 5.08
N GLY A 128 10.26 -31.60 3.86
CA GLY A 128 8.93 -31.32 3.30
C GLY A 128 8.89 -30.43 2.07
#